data_AF-A0A0A0NEL0-F1
#
_entry.id   AF-A0A0A0NEL0-F1
#
_cell.length_a   1.000
_cell.length_b   1.000
_cell.length_c   1.000
_cell.angle_alpha   90.00
_cell.angle_beta   90.00
_cell.angle_gamma   90.00
#
_symmetry.space_group_name_H-M   'P 1'
#
loop_
_entity.id
_entity.type
_entity.pdbx_description
1 polymer ?
#
loop_
_entity_poly.entity_id
_entity_poly.type
_entity_poly.pdbx_seq_one_letter_code
_entity_poly.pdbx_strand_id
1 'polypeptide(L)'
;MVFAAIYNAESACQYTYGTLKYQPYLNRPLKYAGTSSRPRADEEERPIDRTAYRMISQLYPGDQAYIDAQYKARTGRSPHSHDPLDHLVVDRVVRQINKSRAGDGSDNPDVYRGDTTTPGAWRPTGEEDCKKPSDAVTPNWGKVRPFVLRSGSQFRPSTLRGFTSYAKLLASPEYARQRDEVRRVGGADSQERTYDQTVIGWFWDHDLDGTYHPPGQLLELTGTLAKKFKLARYETTRLFALSALSLADAGIAAWDSKFDTRIKLWRPVSAIRATGGANAKWEPLSTDRSGAPFTPCFAAWTSGHANFTAAWASTMKHFFGRDDVSFTARSEDPHTIKAYRRMDSFSQVAQEGEFSRLWLGMHFRWDAEDGRAIGTNVGECVSDNALLPTRPHRPREH
;
A
#
# COMPACT_ATOMS: atom_id res chain seq x y z
N MET A 1 11.24 -0.05 0.58
CA MET A 1 12.73 -0.06 0.62
C MET A 1 13.36 0.07 -0.77
N VAL A 2 13.07 -0.83 -1.72
CA VAL A 2 13.69 -0.85 -3.07
C VAL A 2 13.62 0.50 -3.79
N PHE A 3 12.43 1.10 -3.94
CA PHE A 3 12.27 2.36 -4.67
C PHE A 3 12.97 3.55 -4.00
N ALA A 4 13.01 3.59 -2.67
CA ALA A 4 13.76 4.60 -1.94
C ALA A 4 15.28 4.47 -2.17
N ALA A 5 15.79 3.25 -2.24
CA ALA A 5 17.19 2.98 -2.58
C ALA A 5 17.50 3.41 -4.03
N ILE A 6 16.68 3.00 -4.99
CA ILE A 6 16.80 3.40 -6.40
C ILE A 6 16.83 4.93 -6.54
N TYR A 7 15.90 5.62 -5.87
CA TYR A 7 15.85 7.08 -5.90
C TYR A 7 17.08 7.74 -5.26
N ASN A 8 17.60 7.19 -4.16
CA ASN A 8 18.83 7.69 -3.54
C ASN A 8 20.06 7.49 -4.45
N ALA A 9 20.15 6.34 -5.13
CA ALA A 9 21.21 6.05 -6.09
C ALA A 9 21.14 6.99 -7.29
N GLU A 10 19.93 7.25 -7.79
CA GLU A 10 19.70 8.21 -8.87
C GLU A 10 20.01 9.65 -8.43
N SER A 11 19.63 10.02 -7.21
CA SER A 11 19.98 11.34 -6.65
C SER A 11 21.49 11.54 -6.53
N ALA A 12 22.29 10.48 -6.36
CA ALA A 12 23.75 10.57 -6.38
C ALA A 12 24.30 10.92 -7.78
N CYS A 13 23.69 10.38 -8.85
CA CYS A 13 23.98 10.77 -10.22
C CYS A 13 23.67 12.27 -10.43
N GLN A 14 22.44 12.67 -10.10
CA GLN A 14 21.99 14.06 -10.25
C GLN A 14 22.85 15.05 -9.46
N TYR A 15 23.28 14.68 -8.25
CA TYR A 15 24.17 15.52 -7.45
C TYR A 15 25.58 15.61 -8.03
N THR A 16 26.10 14.50 -8.57
CA THR A 16 27.43 14.45 -9.20
C THR A 16 27.53 15.39 -10.40
N TYR A 17 26.46 15.51 -11.20
CA TYR A 17 26.42 16.38 -12.38
C TYR A 17 25.75 17.75 -12.14
N GLY A 18 25.45 18.11 -10.89
CA GLY A 18 24.89 19.42 -10.56
C GLY A 18 23.45 19.65 -11.06
N THR A 19 22.70 18.58 -11.31
CA THR A 19 21.30 18.60 -11.80
C THR A 19 20.28 18.23 -10.73
N LEU A 20 20.69 18.09 -9.47
CA LEU A 20 19.83 17.72 -8.34
C LEU A 20 18.72 18.76 -8.08
N LYS A 21 17.49 18.39 -8.44
CA LYS A 21 16.28 19.22 -8.24
C LYS A 21 15.57 18.92 -6.92
N TYR A 22 15.71 17.71 -6.39
CA TYR A 22 14.98 17.24 -5.21
C TYR A 22 15.94 16.62 -4.18
N GLN A 23 15.58 16.71 -2.91
CA GLN A 23 16.35 16.15 -1.81
C GLN A 23 16.33 14.61 -1.88
N PRO A 24 17.45 13.92 -1.62
CA PRO A 24 17.45 12.46 -1.47
C PRO A 24 16.56 12.04 -0.28
N TYR A 25 16.09 10.80 -0.27
CA TYR A 25 15.30 10.24 0.83
C TYR A 25 16.10 10.19 2.14
N LEU A 26 17.35 9.72 2.10
CA LEU A 26 18.24 9.67 3.28
C LEU A 26 19.56 10.38 3.02
N ASN A 27 20.04 11.08 4.05
CA ASN A 27 21.36 11.71 4.16
C ASN A 27 21.68 12.75 3.07
N ARG A 28 22.91 13.29 3.08
CA ARG A 28 23.41 14.09 1.97
C ARG A 28 23.61 13.21 0.73
N PRO A 29 23.31 13.71 -0.48
CA PRO A 29 23.49 12.95 -1.70
C PRO A 29 24.98 12.60 -1.89
N LEU A 30 25.24 11.35 -2.29
CA LEU A 30 26.59 10.87 -2.54
C LEU A 30 27.14 11.53 -3.81
N LYS A 31 28.38 12.06 -3.74
CA LYS A 31 29.12 12.51 -4.92
C LYS A 31 30.16 11.46 -5.28
N TYR A 32 30.21 11.04 -6.53
CA TYR A 32 31.29 10.19 -7.03
C TYR A 32 32.11 10.95 -8.07
N ALA A 33 33.38 10.58 -8.21
CA ALA A 33 34.27 11.23 -9.16
C ALA A 33 33.94 10.76 -10.59
N GLY A 34 33.27 11.60 -11.36
CA GLY A 34 33.21 11.47 -12.81
C GLY A 34 34.44 12.11 -13.44
N THR A 35 35.09 11.46 -14.40
CA THR A 35 36.15 12.08 -15.21
C THR A 35 35.60 12.99 -16.31
N SER A 36 34.28 13.00 -16.52
CA SER A 36 33.57 13.82 -17.50
C SER A 36 32.60 14.81 -16.85
N SER A 37 32.38 15.95 -17.50
CA SER A 37 31.42 16.99 -17.08
C SER A 37 29.94 16.61 -17.31
N ARG A 38 29.68 15.48 -17.97
CA ARG A 38 28.34 14.93 -18.25
C ARG A 38 28.34 13.41 -18.05
N PRO A 39 27.19 12.80 -17.69
CA PRO A 39 27.05 11.35 -17.61
C PRO A 39 27.25 10.70 -18.97
N ARG A 40 27.86 9.50 -18.99
CA ARG A 40 27.88 8.64 -20.18
C ARG A 40 26.46 8.13 -20.48
N ALA A 41 26.25 7.65 -21.71
CA ALA A 41 24.94 7.24 -22.21
C ALA A 41 24.24 6.13 -21.36
N ASP A 42 24.99 5.37 -20.55
CA ASP A 42 24.47 4.32 -19.65
C ASP A 42 24.75 4.58 -18.15
N GLU A 43 25.33 5.74 -17.80
CA GLU A 43 25.85 5.98 -16.45
C GLU A 43 24.75 6.19 -15.39
N GLU A 44 23.61 6.74 -15.79
CA GLU A 44 22.45 6.95 -14.91
C GLU A 44 21.70 5.63 -14.63
N GLU A 45 21.61 4.73 -15.62
CA GLU A 45 20.86 3.47 -15.48
C GLU A 45 21.59 2.42 -14.65
N ARG A 46 22.92 2.37 -14.73
CA ARG A 46 23.74 1.41 -13.97
C ARG A 46 23.51 1.44 -12.45
N PRO A 47 23.59 2.59 -11.75
CA PRO A 47 23.34 2.62 -10.31
C PRO A 47 21.88 2.33 -9.98
N ILE A 48 20.91 2.67 -10.84
CA ILE A 48 19.50 2.29 -10.67
C ILE A 48 19.35 0.77 -10.70
N ASP A 49 19.78 0.13 -11.79
CA ASP A 49 19.58 -1.30 -12.02
C ASP A 49 20.34 -2.15 -11.00
N ARG A 50 21.58 -1.76 -10.67
CA ARG A 50 22.39 -2.46 -9.67
C ARG A 50 21.85 -2.28 -8.25
N THR A 51 21.33 -1.10 -7.92
CA THR A 51 20.67 -0.89 -6.61
C THR A 51 19.38 -1.69 -6.51
N ALA A 52 18.57 -1.72 -7.57
CA ALA A 52 17.37 -2.55 -7.62
C ALA A 52 17.72 -4.04 -7.40
N TYR A 53 18.70 -4.55 -8.16
CA TYR A 53 19.20 -5.92 -8.02
C TYR A 53 19.61 -6.24 -6.58
N ARG A 54 20.53 -5.43 -6.00
CA ARG A 54 21.05 -5.68 -4.64
C ARG A 54 19.95 -5.67 -3.58
N MET A 55 19.00 -4.74 -3.66
CA MET A 55 17.90 -4.66 -2.71
C MET A 55 16.91 -5.82 -2.86
N ILE A 56 16.55 -6.19 -4.09
CA ILE A 56 15.58 -7.27 -4.36
C ILE A 56 16.20 -8.63 -3.97
N SER A 57 17.47 -8.90 -4.32
CA SER A 57 18.17 -10.12 -3.91
C SER A 57 18.27 -10.28 -2.39
N GLN A 58 18.37 -9.18 -1.64
CA GLN A 58 18.37 -9.23 -0.17
C GLN A 58 16.98 -9.54 0.41
N LEU A 59 15.92 -9.03 -0.20
CA LEU A 59 14.55 -9.24 0.25
C LEU A 59 14.01 -10.63 -0.14
N TYR A 60 14.49 -11.18 -1.27
CA TYR A 60 14.04 -12.45 -1.83
C TYR A 60 15.22 -13.38 -2.17
N PRO A 61 15.99 -13.83 -1.17
CA PRO A 61 17.16 -14.67 -1.41
C PRO A 61 16.82 -16.03 -2.03
N GLY A 62 15.59 -16.53 -1.86
CA GLY A 62 15.11 -17.77 -2.47
C GLY A 62 14.93 -17.68 -3.99
N ASP A 63 14.77 -16.47 -4.55
CA ASP A 63 14.43 -16.24 -5.96
C ASP A 63 15.63 -15.81 -6.81
N GLN A 64 16.86 -16.06 -6.32
CA GLN A 64 18.09 -15.51 -6.90
C GLN A 64 18.24 -15.81 -8.41
N ALA A 65 17.95 -17.03 -8.85
CA ALA A 65 18.05 -17.41 -10.25
C ALA A 65 17.09 -16.61 -11.15
N TYR A 66 15.87 -16.36 -10.67
CA TYR A 66 14.90 -15.52 -11.37
C TYR A 66 15.37 -14.06 -11.43
N ILE A 67 15.83 -13.52 -10.31
CA ILE A 67 16.33 -12.13 -10.21
C ILE A 67 17.54 -11.91 -11.13
N ASP A 68 18.48 -12.86 -11.17
CA ASP A 68 19.65 -12.83 -12.07
C ASP A 68 19.22 -12.83 -13.54
N ALA A 69 18.24 -13.67 -13.90
CA ALA A 69 17.71 -13.74 -15.25
C ALA A 69 17.02 -12.43 -15.66
N GLN A 70 16.20 -11.83 -14.78
CA GLN A 70 15.56 -10.53 -15.06
C GLN A 70 16.57 -9.40 -15.20
N TYR A 71 17.62 -9.36 -14.37
CA TYR A 71 18.69 -8.38 -14.50
C TYR A 71 19.44 -8.53 -15.83
N LYS A 72 19.79 -9.77 -16.20
CA LYS A 72 20.47 -10.05 -17.46
C LYS A 72 19.59 -9.71 -18.68
N ALA A 73 18.30 -10.03 -18.63
CA ALA A 73 17.35 -9.71 -19.69
C ALA A 73 17.22 -8.18 -19.88
N ARG A 74 17.21 -7.42 -18.78
CA ARG A 74 17.09 -5.96 -18.81
C ARG A 74 18.37 -5.26 -19.27
N THR A 75 19.54 -5.69 -18.78
CA THR A 75 20.80 -4.95 -18.94
C THR A 75 21.72 -5.54 -20.02
N GLY A 76 21.48 -6.77 -20.45
CA GLY A 76 22.39 -7.55 -21.28
C GLY A 76 23.69 -8.00 -20.56
N ARG A 77 23.85 -7.68 -19.27
CA ARG A 77 25.07 -7.94 -18.49
C ARG A 77 24.78 -8.90 -17.33
N SER A 78 25.81 -9.62 -16.90
CA SER A 78 25.74 -10.38 -15.65
C SER A 78 25.68 -9.42 -14.45
N PRO A 79 24.81 -9.67 -13.45
CA PRO A 79 24.79 -8.88 -12.22
C PRO A 79 26.07 -9.03 -11.37
N HIS A 80 26.88 -10.06 -11.66
CA HIS A 80 28.17 -10.31 -11.02
C HIS A 80 29.36 -9.68 -11.74
N SER A 81 29.14 -9.00 -12.87
CA SER A 81 30.20 -8.25 -13.55
C SER A 81 30.75 -7.14 -12.63
N HIS A 82 32.04 -6.82 -12.74
CA HIS A 82 32.62 -5.71 -12.00
C HIS A 82 32.07 -4.37 -12.50
N ASP A 83 31.74 -3.48 -11.57
CA ASP A 83 31.33 -2.11 -11.85
C ASP A 83 31.82 -1.18 -10.72
N PRO A 84 32.61 -0.12 -11.01
CA PRO A 84 33.11 0.77 -9.98
C PRO A 84 32.00 1.50 -9.20
N LEU A 85 30.81 1.68 -9.80
CA LEU A 85 29.66 2.29 -9.13
C LEU A 85 29.09 1.43 -7.99
N ASP A 86 29.42 0.13 -7.95
CA ASP A 86 29.06 -0.73 -6.83
C ASP A 86 29.58 -0.16 -5.51
N HIS A 87 30.88 0.10 -5.44
CA HIS A 87 31.51 0.60 -4.22
C HIS A 87 31.32 2.11 -4.00
N LEU A 88 31.20 2.88 -5.09
CA LEU A 88 31.06 4.33 -5.03
C LEU A 88 29.65 4.79 -4.66
N VAL A 89 28.61 4.07 -5.11
CA VAL A 89 27.20 4.48 -4.95
C VAL A 89 26.37 3.34 -4.37
N VAL A 90 26.26 2.21 -5.10
CA VAL A 90 25.23 1.18 -4.84
C VAL A 90 25.34 0.60 -3.43
N ASP A 91 26.50 0.06 -3.05
CA ASP A 91 26.71 -0.57 -1.75
C ASP A 91 26.51 0.43 -0.59
N ARG A 92 26.85 1.70 -0.82
CA ARG A 92 26.66 2.76 0.18
C ARG A 92 25.19 3.07 0.37
N VAL A 93 24.42 3.21 -0.71
CA VAL A 93 22.97 3.44 -0.67
C VAL A 93 22.25 2.24 -0.04
N VAL A 94 22.58 1.02 -0.46
CA VAL A 94 22.03 -0.22 0.12
C VAL A 94 22.29 -0.27 1.63
N ARG A 95 23.54 -0.02 2.07
CA ARG A 95 23.86 0.05 3.51
C ARG A 95 23.09 1.14 4.25
N GLN A 96 22.90 2.32 3.64
CA GLN A 96 22.12 3.40 4.25
C GLN A 96 20.67 2.99 4.47
N ILE A 97 20.04 2.39 3.47
CA ILE A 97 18.65 1.92 3.56
C ILE A 97 18.54 0.82 4.59
N ASN A 98 19.41 -0.20 4.56
CA ASN A 98 19.40 -1.28 5.54
C ASN A 98 19.63 -0.77 6.95
N LYS A 99 20.59 0.15 7.16
CA LYS A 99 20.82 0.78 8.47
C LYS A 99 19.59 1.57 8.94
N SER A 100 18.90 2.27 8.05
CA SER A 100 17.68 3.00 8.40
C SER A 100 16.51 2.09 8.78
N ARG A 101 16.54 0.82 8.37
CA ARG A 101 15.50 -0.18 8.64
C ARG A 101 15.92 -1.25 9.66
N ALA A 102 17.18 -1.27 10.07
CA ALA A 102 17.64 -2.16 11.13
C ALA A 102 16.84 -1.92 12.42
N GLY A 103 16.31 -3.01 12.99
CA GLY A 103 15.47 -2.97 14.20
C GLY A 103 14.27 -2.04 14.06
N ASP A 104 13.65 -2.00 12.87
CA ASP A 104 12.44 -1.20 12.65
C ASP A 104 11.17 -1.85 13.20
N GLY A 105 11.23 -3.10 13.64
CA GLY A 105 10.10 -3.85 14.21
C GLY A 105 9.29 -4.64 13.18
N SER A 106 9.69 -4.66 11.90
CA SER A 106 9.02 -5.43 10.83
C SER A 106 9.14 -6.95 11.01
N ASP A 107 10.10 -7.41 11.79
CA ASP A 107 10.38 -8.81 12.13
C ASP A 107 9.80 -9.23 13.49
N ASN A 108 8.91 -8.42 14.09
CA ASN A 108 8.30 -8.72 15.38
C ASN A 108 7.47 -10.03 15.31
N PRO A 109 7.85 -11.09 16.06
CA PRO A 109 7.20 -12.40 16.00
C PRO A 109 5.96 -12.50 16.90
N ASP A 110 5.63 -11.46 17.67
CA ASP A 110 4.51 -11.49 18.59
C ASP A 110 3.19 -11.69 17.82
N VAL A 111 2.35 -12.57 18.37
CA VAL A 111 1.05 -12.91 17.79
C VAL A 111 -0.08 -12.19 18.52
N TYR A 112 -1.23 -12.05 17.85
CA TYR A 112 -2.41 -11.45 18.48
C TYR A 112 -3.01 -12.40 19.52
N ARG A 113 -3.22 -11.88 20.73
CA ARG A 113 -3.80 -12.59 21.88
C ARG A 113 -5.02 -11.87 22.47
N GLY A 114 -5.61 -10.94 21.70
CA GLY A 114 -6.75 -10.18 22.19
C GLY A 114 -8.00 -11.06 22.34
N ASP A 115 -8.94 -10.56 23.14
CA ASP A 115 -10.23 -11.23 23.37
C ASP A 115 -11.01 -11.37 22.06
N THR A 116 -11.46 -12.60 21.78
CA THR A 116 -12.24 -12.97 20.60
C THR A 116 -13.65 -13.48 20.96
N THR A 117 -13.98 -13.48 22.25
CA THR A 117 -15.26 -13.97 22.78
C THR A 117 -16.27 -12.85 22.98
N THR A 118 -15.81 -11.65 23.36
CA THR A 118 -16.69 -10.48 23.49
C THR A 118 -17.39 -10.18 22.15
N PRO A 119 -18.73 -10.03 22.13
CA PRO A 119 -19.45 -9.59 20.93
C PRO A 119 -18.85 -8.29 20.38
N GLY A 120 -18.60 -8.24 19.07
CA GLY A 120 -17.97 -7.07 18.43
C GLY A 120 -16.45 -7.16 18.33
N ALA A 121 -15.78 -7.91 19.21
CA ALA A 121 -14.35 -8.12 19.14
C ALA A 121 -13.98 -9.05 17.99
N TRP A 122 -12.89 -8.71 17.29
CA TRP A 122 -12.39 -9.48 16.17
C TRP A 122 -12.12 -10.92 16.60
N ARG A 123 -12.49 -11.83 15.71
CA ARG A 123 -12.31 -13.26 15.87
C ARG A 123 -11.92 -13.85 14.51
N PRO A 124 -11.17 -14.95 14.50
CA PRO A 124 -10.92 -15.71 13.28
C PRO A 124 -12.24 -16.13 12.62
N THR A 125 -12.26 -16.17 11.28
CA THR A 125 -13.47 -16.44 10.49
C THR A 125 -13.64 -17.91 10.11
N GLY A 126 -12.67 -18.75 10.45
CA GLY A 126 -12.73 -20.21 10.27
C GLY A 126 -12.21 -20.71 8.94
N GLU A 127 -11.59 -19.84 8.14
CA GLU A 127 -10.87 -20.21 6.91
C GLU A 127 -9.58 -20.97 7.21
N GLU A 128 -8.99 -21.65 6.22
CA GLU A 128 -7.88 -22.60 6.43
C GLU A 128 -6.72 -22.02 7.24
N ASP A 129 -6.37 -20.75 6.95
CA ASP A 129 -5.28 -20.01 7.59
C ASP A 129 -5.74 -19.00 8.65
N CYS A 130 -7.02 -19.03 9.05
CA CYS A 130 -7.59 -18.12 10.04
C CYS A 130 -8.46 -18.85 11.06
N LYS A 131 -7.84 -19.70 11.87
CA LYS A 131 -8.54 -20.62 12.79
C LYS A 131 -8.45 -20.17 14.25
N LYS A 132 -7.37 -19.50 14.64
CA LYS A 132 -7.13 -19.04 16.02
C LYS A 132 -6.61 -17.61 16.04
N PRO A 133 -6.75 -16.87 17.16
CA PRO A 133 -6.37 -15.45 17.22
C PRO A 133 -4.89 -15.19 16.86
N SER A 134 -4.02 -16.16 17.14
CA SER A 134 -2.60 -16.08 16.82
C SER A 134 -2.29 -16.12 15.32
N ASP A 135 -3.27 -16.49 14.48
CA ASP A 135 -3.12 -16.52 13.02
C ASP A 135 -3.37 -15.15 12.39
N ALA A 136 -3.72 -14.13 13.19
CA ALA A 136 -3.87 -12.76 12.69
C ALA A 136 -2.63 -12.33 11.92
N VAL A 137 -2.82 -11.78 10.72
CA VAL A 137 -1.70 -11.38 9.85
C VAL A 137 -1.04 -10.13 10.42
N THR A 138 0.25 -10.25 10.75
CA THR A 138 1.17 -9.17 11.14
C THR A 138 0.58 -8.19 12.17
N PRO A 139 0.08 -8.64 13.34
CA PRO A 139 -0.67 -7.79 14.26
C PRO A 139 0.16 -6.66 14.89
N ASN A 140 1.48 -6.72 14.77
CA ASN A 140 2.40 -5.69 15.25
C ASN A 140 2.90 -4.74 14.15
N TRP A 141 2.38 -4.84 12.91
CA TRP A 141 2.87 -4.02 11.80
C TRP A 141 2.66 -2.51 12.01
N GLY A 142 1.66 -2.13 12.81
CA GLY A 142 1.45 -0.74 13.22
C GLY A 142 2.59 -0.14 14.05
N LYS A 143 3.42 -0.99 14.67
CA LYS A 143 4.57 -0.60 15.50
C LYS A 143 5.87 -0.50 14.72
N VAL A 144 5.85 -0.83 13.42
CA VAL A 144 7.01 -0.65 12.55
C VAL A 144 7.37 0.82 12.51
N ARG A 145 8.66 1.15 12.70
CA ARG A 145 9.16 2.52 12.56
C ARG A 145 8.77 3.04 11.16
N PRO A 146 7.98 4.11 11.02
CA PRO A 146 7.58 4.55 9.69
C PRO A 146 8.76 5.05 8.84
N PHE A 147 8.52 5.22 7.54
CA PHE A 147 9.49 5.76 6.60
C PHE A 147 9.51 7.29 6.62
N VAL A 148 8.33 7.93 6.73
CA VAL A 148 8.18 9.39 6.74
C VAL A 148 7.31 9.87 7.91
N LEU A 149 6.27 9.12 8.28
CA LEU A 149 5.46 9.44 9.46
C LEU A 149 6.31 9.43 10.76
N ARG A 150 5.82 10.12 11.78
CA ARG A 150 6.41 10.12 13.13
C ARG A 150 6.10 8.84 13.90
N SER A 151 4.91 8.26 13.70
CA SER A 151 4.46 7.00 14.29
C SER A 151 3.31 6.42 13.46
N GLY A 152 3.04 5.11 13.61
CA GLY A 152 1.85 4.48 12.99
C GLY A 152 0.54 5.13 13.45
N SER A 153 0.52 5.61 14.69
CA SER A 153 -0.64 6.28 15.29
C SER A 153 -0.81 7.76 14.89
N GLN A 154 0.06 8.33 14.06
CA GLN A 154 0.05 9.77 13.75
C GLN A 154 -1.30 10.28 13.25
N PHE A 155 -2.01 9.48 12.45
CA PHE A 155 -3.33 9.81 11.91
C PHE A 155 -4.44 8.87 12.39
N ARG A 156 -4.15 8.02 13.38
CA ARG A 156 -5.14 7.08 13.93
C ARG A 156 -6.28 7.86 14.60
N PRO A 157 -7.55 7.60 14.24
CA PRO A 157 -8.69 8.14 14.98
C PRO A 157 -8.67 7.65 16.43
N SER A 158 -8.97 8.54 17.37
CA SER A 158 -8.96 8.21 18.81
C SER A 158 -9.97 7.11 19.20
N THR A 159 -11.06 7.00 18.42
CA THR A 159 -12.12 6.01 18.57
C THR A 159 -12.76 5.72 17.22
N LEU A 160 -13.38 4.54 17.08
CA LEU A 160 -14.30 4.26 15.97
C LEU A 160 -15.55 5.11 16.20
N ARG A 161 -15.72 6.21 15.46
CA ARG A 161 -16.92 7.08 15.49
C ARG A 161 -17.41 7.46 16.89
N GLY A 162 -16.50 7.71 17.83
CA GLY A 162 -16.82 8.10 19.21
C GLY A 162 -17.11 6.92 20.16
N PHE A 163 -17.18 5.68 19.66
CA PHE A 163 -17.46 4.51 20.48
C PHE A 163 -16.25 4.11 21.33
N THR A 164 -16.48 3.96 22.64
CA THR A 164 -15.43 3.61 23.60
C THR A 164 -15.50 2.17 24.11
N SER A 165 -16.56 1.42 23.77
CA SER A 165 -16.71 0.01 24.13
C SER A 165 -17.56 -0.75 23.09
N TYR A 166 -17.34 -2.06 22.98
CA TYR A 166 -18.12 -2.91 22.08
C TYR A 166 -19.62 -2.89 22.42
N ALA A 167 -20.00 -2.89 23.70
CA ALA A 167 -21.40 -2.85 24.11
C ALA A 167 -22.12 -1.59 23.60
N LYS A 168 -21.49 -0.40 23.73
CA LYS A 168 -22.06 0.86 23.23
C LYS A 168 -22.13 0.87 21.69
N LEU A 169 -21.10 0.34 21.02
CA LEU A 169 -21.08 0.21 19.57
C LEU A 169 -22.25 -0.65 19.09
N LEU A 170 -22.37 -1.89 19.59
CA LEU A 170 -23.34 -2.87 19.12
C LEU A 170 -24.79 -2.48 19.43
N ALA A 171 -25.03 -1.75 20.52
CA ALA A 171 -26.36 -1.24 20.86
C ALA A 171 -26.78 -0.04 20.00
N SER A 172 -25.87 0.57 19.24
CA SER A 172 -26.16 1.80 18.49
C SER A 172 -26.97 1.54 17.22
N PRO A 173 -27.94 2.43 16.89
CA PRO A 173 -28.60 2.41 15.58
C PRO A 173 -27.63 2.62 14.41
N GLU A 174 -26.52 3.32 14.64
CA GLU A 174 -25.49 3.53 13.63
C GLU A 174 -24.80 2.22 13.23
N TYR A 175 -24.37 1.42 14.20
CA TYR A 175 -23.81 0.09 13.96
C TYR A 175 -24.82 -0.83 13.25
N ALA A 176 -26.09 -0.77 13.65
CA ALA A 176 -27.14 -1.54 12.97
C ALA A 176 -27.23 -1.18 11.48
N ARG A 177 -27.24 0.11 11.13
CA ARG A 177 -27.24 0.56 9.72
C ARG A 177 -26.01 0.09 8.94
N GLN A 178 -24.82 0.15 9.55
CA GLN A 178 -23.57 -0.29 8.93
C GLN A 178 -23.59 -1.78 8.63
N ARG A 179 -24.01 -2.61 9.60
CA ARG A 179 -24.16 -4.06 9.40
C ARG A 179 -25.23 -4.38 8.35
N ASP A 180 -26.37 -3.70 8.40
CA ASP A 180 -27.49 -3.97 7.51
C ASP A 180 -27.19 -3.53 6.06
N GLU A 181 -26.37 -2.49 5.87
CA GLU A 181 -25.85 -2.13 4.56
C GLU A 181 -24.99 -3.25 3.97
N VAL A 182 -23.96 -3.69 4.69
CA VAL A 182 -23.06 -4.77 4.21
C VAL A 182 -23.85 -6.05 3.94
N ARG A 183 -24.83 -6.38 4.80
CA ARG A 183 -25.71 -7.55 4.58
C ARG A 183 -26.41 -7.49 3.23
N ARG A 184 -26.96 -6.32 2.86
CA ARG A 184 -27.74 -6.13 1.64
C ARG A 184 -26.87 -6.10 0.38
N VAL A 185 -25.73 -5.42 0.41
CA VAL A 185 -24.90 -5.19 -0.80
C VAL A 185 -23.61 -6.00 -0.86
N GLY A 186 -23.20 -6.65 0.24
CA GLY A 186 -21.95 -7.40 0.34
C GLY A 186 -22.12 -8.92 0.28
N GLY A 187 -23.35 -9.43 0.33
CA GLY A 187 -23.63 -10.88 0.34
C GLY A 187 -23.43 -11.54 -1.02
N ALA A 188 -23.05 -12.82 -1.04
CA ALA A 188 -22.90 -13.61 -2.27
C ALA A 188 -24.17 -13.62 -3.13
N ASP A 189 -25.34 -13.66 -2.48
CA ASP A 189 -26.68 -13.71 -3.07
C ASP A 189 -27.40 -12.35 -3.13
N SER A 190 -26.66 -11.24 -3.00
CA SER A 190 -27.22 -9.89 -2.98
C SER A 190 -28.12 -9.62 -4.19
N GLN A 191 -29.34 -9.15 -3.91
CA GLN A 191 -30.31 -8.69 -4.91
C GLN A 191 -30.26 -7.17 -5.11
N GLU A 192 -29.45 -6.46 -4.34
CA GLU A 192 -29.34 -5.00 -4.36
C GLU A 192 -28.02 -4.49 -4.95
N ARG A 193 -26.94 -5.28 -4.85
CA ARG A 193 -25.65 -4.92 -5.41
C ARG A 193 -25.76 -4.86 -6.93
N THR A 194 -25.40 -3.72 -7.50
CA THR A 194 -25.42 -3.53 -8.95
C THR A 194 -24.30 -4.31 -9.63
N TYR A 195 -24.41 -4.50 -10.94
CA TYR A 195 -23.36 -5.11 -11.74
C TYR A 195 -22.03 -4.34 -11.63
N ASP A 196 -22.06 -3.00 -11.74
CA ASP A 196 -20.82 -2.20 -11.66
C ASP A 196 -20.17 -2.29 -10.28
N GLN A 197 -20.96 -2.35 -9.20
CA GLN A 197 -20.44 -2.58 -7.85
C GLN A 197 -19.75 -3.95 -7.71
N THR A 198 -20.28 -4.98 -8.35
CA THR A 198 -19.64 -6.31 -8.39
C THR A 198 -18.33 -6.26 -9.20
N VAL A 199 -18.33 -5.56 -10.34
CA VAL A 199 -17.10 -5.34 -11.13
C VAL A 199 -16.05 -4.61 -10.30
N ILE A 200 -16.41 -3.51 -9.63
CA ILE A 200 -15.48 -2.73 -8.81
C ILE A 200 -14.98 -3.56 -7.63
N GLY A 201 -15.86 -4.33 -6.97
CA GLY A 201 -15.51 -5.23 -5.88
C GLY A 201 -14.33 -6.12 -6.24
N TRP A 202 -14.48 -6.94 -7.29
CA TRP A 202 -13.43 -7.84 -7.75
C TRP A 202 -12.25 -7.15 -8.42
N PHE A 203 -12.47 -6.00 -9.07
CA PHE A 203 -11.40 -5.28 -9.75
C PHE A 203 -10.28 -4.87 -8.80
N TRP A 204 -10.61 -4.50 -7.56
CA TRP A 204 -9.69 -4.00 -6.54
C TRP A 204 -9.40 -5.02 -5.42
N ASP A 205 -9.61 -6.32 -5.64
CA ASP A 205 -9.47 -7.33 -4.57
C ASP A 205 -8.03 -7.68 -4.25
N HIS A 206 -7.39 -8.54 -5.05
CA HIS A 206 -5.97 -8.89 -4.96
C HIS A 206 -5.52 -9.38 -3.58
N ASP A 207 -6.43 -9.96 -2.79
CA ASP A 207 -6.09 -10.51 -1.48
C ASP A 207 -5.56 -11.95 -1.56
N LEU A 208 -5.56 -12.56 -2.76
CA LEU A 208 -5.15 -13.93 -2.98
C LEU A 208 -3.68 -14.03 -3.40
N ASP A 209 -3.01 -15.07 -2.91
CA ASP A 209 -1.64 -15.41 -3.29
C ASP A 209 -1.50 -15.60 -4.82
N GLY A 210 -0.33 -15.22 -5.32
CA GLY A 210 -0.04 -15.17 -6.75
C GLY A 210 -0.62 -13.96 -7.47
N THR A 211 -1.11 -12.95 -6.73
CA THR A 211 -1.37 -11.59 -7.23
C THR A 211 -0.36 -10.60 -6.62
N TYR A 212 -0.31 -9.39 -7.15
CA TYR A 212 0.58 -8.33 -6.72
C TYR A 212 0.20 -7.69 -5.38
N HIS A 213 -0.92 -8.11 -4.78
CA HIS A 213 -1.58 -7.45 -3.64
C HIS A 213 -1.89 -5.96 -3.88
N PRO A 214 -2.70 -5.31 -3.03
CA PRO A 214 -3.16 -3.94 -3.31
C PRO A 214 -2.03 -2.92 -3.55
N PRO A 215 -0.92 -2.92 -2.79
CA PRO A 215 0.20 -2.01 -3.07
C PRO A 215 0.86 -2.25 -4.43
N GLY A 216 0.93 -3.50 -4.89
CA GLY A 216 1.53 -3.85 -6.18
C GLY A 216 0.72 -3.31 -7.36
N GLN A 217 -0.61 -3.38 -7.31
CA GLN A 217 -1.47 -2.74 -8.31
C GLN A 217 -1.15 -1.25 -8.44
N LEU A 218 -1.11 -0.56 -7.29
CA LEU A 218 -0.90 0.89 -7.24
C LEU A 218 0.49 1.27 -7.78
N LEU A 219 1.51 0.43 -7.58
CA LEU A 219 2.82 0.60 -8.19
C LEU A 219 2.81 0.32 -9.71
N GLU A 220 2.01 -0.63 -10.20
CA GLU A 220 1.79 -0.81 -11.65
C GLU A 220 1.11 0.43 -12.28
N LEU A 221 0.08 0.98 -11.63
CA LEU A 221 -0.58 2.21 -12.06
C LEU A 221 0.40 3.40 -12.07
N THR A 222 1.28 3.47 -11.08
CA THR A 222 2.36 4.45 -11.03
C THR A 222 3.24 4.38 -12.28
N GLY A 223 3.62 3.17 -12.70
CA GLY A 223 4.38 2.95 -13.94
C GLY A 223 3.60 3.31 -15.20
N THR A 224 2.30 3.04 -15.23
CA THR A 224 1.41 3.43 -16.33
C THR A 224 1.37 4.95 -16.49
N LEU A 225 1.26 5.69 -15.40
CA LEU A 225 1.25 7.15 -15.40
C LEU A 225 2.61 7.72 -15.79
N ALA A 226 3.72 7.18 -15.25
CA ALA A 226 5.06 7.61 -15.63
C ALA A 226 5.29 7.49 -17.15
N LYS A 227 4.85 6.39 -17.76
CA LYS A 227 4.88 6.19 -19.22
C LYS A 227 3.95 7.14 -19.96
N LYS A 228 2.71 7.32 -19.50
CA LYS A 228 1.72 8.22 -20.11
C LYS A 228 2.24 9.65 -20.22
N PHE A 229 2.86 10.15 -19.14
CA PHE A 229 3.41 11.51 -19.08
C PHE A 229 4.85 11.60 -19.61
N LYS A 230 5.44 10.49 -20.08
CA LYS A 230 6.82 10.43 -20.59
C LYS A 230 7.82 11.07 -19.60
N LEU A 231 7.66 10.78 -18.31
CA LEU A 231 8.49 11.36 -17.27
C LEU A 231 9.97 11.04 -17.51
N ALA A 232 10.84 11.99 -17.20
CA ALA A 232 12.27 11.72 -17.22
C ALA A 232 12.62 10.66 -16.16
N ARG A 233 13.80 10.03 -16.29
CA ARG A 233 14.23 8.96 -15.40
C ARG A 233 14.23 9.39 -13.93
N TYR A 234 14.82 10.54 -13.62
CA TYR A 234 14.82 11.08 -12.26
C TYR A 234 13.42 11.40 -11.71
N GLU A 235 12.50 11.88 -12.56
CA GLU A 235 11.11 12.14 -12.15
C GLU A 235 10.34 10.83 -11.94
N THR A 236 10.64 9.81 -12.74
CA THR A 236 10.08 8.46 -12.61
C THR A 236 10.53 7.82 -11.30
N THR A 237 11.83 7.85 -10.98
CA THR A 237 12.32 7.29 -9.71
C THR A 237 11.75 8.05 -8.50
N ARG A 238 11.58 9.38 -8.60
CA ARG A 238 10.91 10.19 -7.57
C ARG A 238 9.45 9.78 -7.39
N LEU A 239 8.70 9.65 -8.48
CA LEU A 239 7.28 9.27 -8.43
C LEU A 239 7.09 7.90 -7.78
N PHE A 240 7.89 6.91 -8.18
CA PHE A 240 7.86 5.58 -7.57
C PHE A 240 8.28 5.59 -6.10
N ALA A 241 9.30 6.39 -5.73
CA ALA A 241 9.73 6.49 -4.34
C ALA A 241 8.64 7.14 -3.46
N LEU A 242 8.04 8.26 -3.87
CA LEU A 242 6.92 8.88 -3.14
C LEU A 242 5.74 7.92 -2.99
N SER A 243 5.39 7.21 -4.05
CA SER A 243 4.28 6.23 -4.03
C SER A 243 4.58 5.08 -3.07
N ALA A 244 5.77 4.49 -3.16
CA ALA A 244 6.16 3.37 -2.30
C ALA A 244 6.32 3.78 -0.82
N LEU A 245 6.82 4.97 -0.54
CA LEU A 245 6.90 5.51 0.83
C LEU A 245 5.50 5.74 1.40
N SER A 246 4.61 6.33 0.62
CA SER A 246 3.21 6.56 1.03
C SER A 246 2.45 5.27 1.26
N LEU A 247 2.62 4.28 0.38
CA LEU A 247 1.99 2.97 0.55
C LEU A 247 2.54 2.22 1.77
N ALA A 248 3.87 2.27 2.00
CA ALA A 248 4.46 1.64 3.17
C ALA A 248 3.90 2.23 4.48
N ASP A 249 3.87 3.56 4.59
CA ASP A 249 3.38 4.25 5.77
C ASP A 249 1.86 4.14 5.93
N ALA A 250 1.10 4.05 4.83
CA ALA A 250 -0.34 3.79 4.88
C ALA A 250 -0.64 2.39 5.44
N GLY A 251 0.19 1.39 5.10
CA GLY A 251 0.11 0.06 5.71
C GLY A 251 0.38 0.11 7.22
N ILE A 252 1.42 0.83 7.65
CA ILE A 252 1.72 1.00 9.08
C ILE A 252 0.54 1.66 9.81
N ALA A 253 0.00 2.77 9.27
CA ALA A 253 -1.12 3.47 9.89
C ALA A 253 -2.42 2.64 9.92
N ALA A 254 -2.68 1.84 8.87
CA ALA A 254 -3.83 0.96 8.82
C ALA A 254 -3.74 -0.15 9.88
N TRP A 255 -2.59 -0.81 10.01
CA TRP A 255 -2.41 -1.86 11.01
C TRP A 255 -2.37 -1.33 12.44
N ASP A 256 -1.83 -0.13 12.67
CA ASP A 256 -1.92 0.57 13.96
C ASP A 256 -3.39 0.80 14.36
N SER A 257 -4.24 1.21 13.42
CA SER A 257 -5.67 1.38 13.67
C SER A 257 -6.38 0.03 13.91
N LYS A 258 -5.98 -1.03 13.20
CA LYS A 258 -6.56 -2.38 13.35
C LYS A 258 -6.29 -3.03 14.69
N PHE A 259 -5.08 -2.86 15.24
CA PHE A 259 -4.63 -3.63 16.40
C PHE A 259 -4.32 -2.79 17.66
N ASP A 260 -4.13 -1.48 17.54
CA ASP A 260 -3.74 -0.61 18.67
C ASP A 260 -4.84 0.40 19.06
N THR A 261 -6.11 0.04 18.87
CA THR A 261 -7.30 0.80 19.31
C THR A 261 -8.09 0.08 20.40
N ARG A 262 -9.07 0.73 21.02
CA ARG A 262 -9.95 0.05 22.02
C ARG A 262 -10.89 -0.99 21.38
N ILE A 263 -11.18 -0.85 20.10
CA ILE A 263 -12.15 -1.68 19.36
C ILE A 263 -11.42 -2.32 18.19
N LYS A 264 -11.05 -3.59 18.35
CA LYS A 264 -10.61 -4.46 17.25
C LYS A 264 -11.87 -5.04 16.64
N LEU A 265 -12.48 -4.33 15.68
CA LEU A 265 -13.81 -4.69 15.18
C LEU A 265 -13.77 -6.03 14.42
N TRP A 266 -14.71 -6.94 14.70
CA TRP A 266 -14.93 -8.14 13.90
C TRP A 266 -15.31 -7.85 12.44
N ARG A 267 -15.17 -8.86 11.58
CA ARG A 267 -15.56 -8.76 10.17
C ARG A 267 -17.09 -8.79 10.01
N PRO A 268 -17.65 -8.23 8.93
CA PRO A 268 -19.09 -8.26 8.68
C PRO A 268 -19.69 -9.67 8.69
N VAL A 269 -18.98 -10.68 8.18
CA VAL A 269 -19.45 -12.08 8.23
C VAL A 269 -19.75 -12.54 9.67
N SER A 270 -18.90 -12.22 10.64
CA SER A 270 -19.13 -12.54 12.05
C SER A 270 -20.28 -11.72 12.62
N ALA A 271 -20.33 -10.42 12.29
CA ALA A 271 -21.36 -9.49 12.75
C ALA A 271 -22.78 -9.86 12.29
N ILE A 272 -22.90 -10.25 11.03
CA ILE A 272 -24.17 -10.59 10.38
C ILE A 272 -24.63 -11.96 10.88
N ARG A 273 -23.76 -12.98 10.87
CA ARG A 273 -24.10 -14.31 11.38
C ARG A 273 -24.51 -14.31 12.85
N ALA A 274 -23.92 -13.45 13.68
CA ALA A 274 -24.28 -13.29 15.08
C ALA A 274 -25.74 -12.83 15.31
N THR A 275 -26.42 -12.29 14.30
CA THR A 275 -27.86 -11.95 14.40
C THR A 275 -28.78 -13.17 14.32
N GLY A 276 -28.27 -14.34 13.92
CA GLY A 276 -29.03 -15.58 13.85
C GLY A 276 -30.09 -15.60 12.73
N GLY A 277 -31.03 -16.53 12.85
CA GLY A 277 -32.11 -16.71 11.86
C GLY A 277 -31.58 -16.93 10.45
N ALA A 278 -32.17 -16.24 9.47
CA ALA A 278 -31.74 -16.30 8.07
C ALA A 278 -30.27 -15.86 7.86
N ASN A 279 -29.73 -15.01 8.74
CA ASN A 279 -28.37 -14.49 8.61
C ASN A 279 -27.30 -15.47 9.12
N ALA A 280 -27.68 -16.54 9.83
CA ALA A 280 -26.72 -17.50 10.38
C ALA A 280 -25.84 -18.18 9.31
N LYS A 281 -26.32 -18.22 8.06
CA LYS A 281 -25.62 -18.76 6.88
C LYS A 281 -25.17 -17.69 5.88
N TRP A 282 -25.21 -16.41 6.25
CA TRP A 282 -24.80 -15.33 5.35
C TRP A 282 -23.32 -15.50 4.96
N GLU A 283 -23.02 -15.30 3.68
CA GLU A 283 -21.69 -15.39 3.12
C GLU A 283 -21.35 -14.12 2.35
N PRO A 284 -20.11 -13.59 2.48
CA PRO A 284 -19.66 -12.47 1.66
C PRO A 284 -19.61 -12.87 0.18
N LEU A 285 -19.66 -11.88 -0.72
CA LEU A 285 -19.35 -12.11 -2.13
C LEU A 285 -17.92 -12.60 -2.32
N SER A 286 -16.99 -12.13 -1.49
CA SER A 286 -15.59 -12.55 -1.53
C SER A 286 -15.40 -14.06 -1.36
N THR A 287 -14.55 -14.63 -2.21
CA THR A 287 -14.19 -16.04 -2.24
C THR A 287 -12.69 -16.22 -2.53
N ASP A 288 -12.14 -17.33 -2.07
CA ASP A 288 -10.82 -17.78 -2.48
C ASP A 288 -10.84 -18.39 -3.90
N ARG A 289 -9.68 -18.86 -4.38
CA ARG A 289 -9.55 -19.48 -5.71
C ARG A 289 -10.37 -20.78 -5.88
N SER A 290 -10.77 -21.43 -4.78
CA SER A 290 -11.62 -22.63 -4.80
C SER A 290 -13.11 -22.29 -4.82
N GLY A 291 -13.47 -21.01 -4.67
CA GLY A 291 -14.84 -20.52 -4.55
C GLY A 291 -15.39 -20.58 -3.12
N ALA A 292 -14.57 -20.91 -2.12
CA ALA A 292 -15.00 -20.89 -0.73
C ALA A 292 -15.04 -19.44 -0.22
N PRO A 293 -16.02 -19.06 0.64
CA PRO A 293 -16.09 -17.71 1.20
C PRO A 293 -14.79 -17.33 1.91
N PHE A 294 -14.30 -16.13 1.60
CA PHE A 294 -13.00 -15.64 2.09
C PHE A 294 -13.15 -14.27 2.75
N THR A 295 -12.51 -14.07 3.89
CA THR A 295 -12.28 -12.75 4.48
C THR A 295 -10.89 -12.68 5.12
N PRO A 296 -10.13 -11.60 4.89
CA PRO A 296 -8.75 -11.54 5.37
C PRO A 296 -8.63 -11.63 6.90
N CYS A 297 -7.62 -12.37 7.35
CA CYS A 297 -7.40 -12.74 8.75
C CYS A 297 -6.81 -11.61 9.62
N PHE A 298 -7.58 -10.53 9.77
CA PHE A 298 -7.26 -9.40 10.63
C PHE A 298 -8.52 -8.54 10.90
N ALA A 299 -8.44 -7.67 11.92
CA ALA A 299 -9.54 -6.79 12.34
C ALA A 299 -10.06 -5.91 11.19
N ALA A 300 -11.36 -5.60 11.20
CA ALA A 300 -12.02 -4.87 10.12
C ALA A 300 -11.60 -3.39 10.09
N TRP A 301 -11.78 -2.68 11.19
CA TRP A 301 -11.56 -1.24 11.23
C TRP A 301 -10.08 -0.87 11.43
N THR A 302 -9.44 -0.08 10.57
CA THR A 302 -9.92 0.51 9.29
C THR A 302 -9.58 -0.36 8.08
N SER A 303 -10.19 -0.13 6.92
CA SER A 303 -9.89 -0.83 5.66
C SER A 303 -8.46 -0.54 5.17
N GLY A 304 -7.68 -1.59 4.90
CA GLY A 304 -6.32 -1.46 4.35
C GLY A 304 -6.32 -0.92 2.92
N HIS A 305 -7.18 -1.46 2.05
CA HIS A 305 -7.34 -0.97 0.66
C HIS A 305 -7.72 0.49 0.58
N ALA A 306 -8.64 0.95 1.45
CA ALA A 306 -9.04 2.35 1.48
C ALA A 306 -7.86 3.26 1.87
N ASN A 307 -7.02 2.81 2.83
CA ASN A 307 -5.78 3.49 3.18
C ASN A 307 -4.81 3.57 1.99
N PHE A 308 -4.52 2.43 1.34
CA PHE A 308 -3.55 2.37 0.24
C PHE A 308 -3.99 3.19 -0.97
N THR A 309 -5.22 3.01 -1.43
CA THR A 309 -5.76 3.71 -2.62
C THR A 309 -5.85 5.22 -2.38
N ALA A 310 -6.23 5.66 -1.19
CA ALA A 310 -6.27 7.08 -0.83
C ALA A 310 -4.87 7.71 -0.70
N ALA A 311 -3.91 7.01 -0.08
CA ALA A 311 -2.52 7.47 0.01
C ALA A 311 -1.88 7.60 -1.36
N TRP A 312 -2.11 6.62 -2.24
CA TRP A 312 -1.65 6.66 -3.62
C TRP A 312 -2.30 7.81 -4.39
N ALA A 313 -3.63 7.95 -4.33
CA ALA A 313 -4.33 9.03 -5.03
C ALA A 313 -3.87 10.41 -4.57
N SER A 314 -3.68 10.61 -3.26
CA SER A 314 -3.14 11.85 -2.71
C SER A 314 -1.72 12.14 -3.23
N THR A 315 -0.85 11.12 -3.24
CA THR A 315 0.51 11.23 -3.80
C THR A 315 0.50 11.61 -5.28
N MET A 316 -0.38 10.99 -6.08
CA MET A 316 -0.50 11.28 -7.51
C MET A 316 -1.00 12.72 -7.75
N LYS A 317 -2.03 13.15 -7.01
CA LYS A 317 -2.56 14.52 -7.08
C LYS A 317 -1.47 15.53 -6.76
N HIS A 318 -0.69 15.30 -5.71
CA HIS A 318 0.41 16.18 -5.34
C HIS A 318 1.51 16.19 -6.40
N PHE A 319 1.93 15.02 -6.90
CA PHE A 319 3.01 14.94 -7.89
C PHE A 319 2.65 15.60 -9.22
N PHE A 320 1.43 15.37 -9.73
CA PHE A 320 0.97 15.91 -11.02
C PHE A 320 0.32 17.31 -10.90
N GLY A 321 0.08 17.79 -9.68
CA GLY A 321 -0.57 19.08 -9.41
C GLY A 321 -2.03 19.16 -9.85
N ARG A 322 -2.68 18.02 -10.11
CA ARG A 322 -4.07 17.91 -10.59
C ARG A 322 -4.65 16.53 -10.31
N ASP A 323 -5.98 16.42 -10.32
CA ASP A 323 -6.70 15.17 -10.06
C ASP A 323 -7.31 14.53 -11.32
N ASP A 324 -7.72 15.34 -12.29
CA ASP A 324 -8.46 14.98 -13.51
C ASP A 324 -7.55 14.35 -14.58
N VAL A 325 -6.87 13.26 -14.20
CA VAL A 325 -6.01 12.48 -15.09
C VAL A 325 -6.71 11.19 -15.47
N SER A 326 -7.02 11.03 -16.76
CA SER A 326 -7.59 9.79 -17.27
C SER A 326 -6.54 8.76 -17.69
N PHE A 327 -6.73 7.51 -17.29
CA PHE A 327 -5.88 6.38 -17.62
C PHE A 327 -6.66 5.06 -17.55
N THR A 328 -6.08 3.98 -18.06
CA THR A 328 -6.66 2.64 -17.95
C THR A 328 -5.90 1.88 -16.86
N ALA A 329 -6.61 1.50 -15.81
CA ALA A 329 -6.12 0.60 -14.77
C ALA A 329 -6.30 -0.85 -15.21
N ARG A 330 -5.39 -1.72 -14.79
CA ARG A 330 -5.46 -3.16 -14.99
C ARG A 330 -5.67 -3.88 -13.65
N SER A 331 -6.48 -4.91 -13.66
CA SER A 331 -6.62 -5.87 -12.56
C SER A 331 -6.10 -7.23 -13.01
N GLU A 332 -5.33 -7.90 -12.15
CA GLU A 332 -4.96 -9.32 -12.33
C GLU A 332 -5.66 -10.25 -11.35
N ASP A 333 -6.67 -9.74 -10.64
CA ASP A 333 -7.46 -10.55 -9.73
C ASP A 333 -8.12 -11.70 -10.50
N PRO A 334 -8.02 -12.96 -10.04
CA PRO A 334 -8.57 -14.10 -10.77
C PRO A 334 -10.10 -14.04 -10.92
N HIS A 335 -10.80 -13.32 -10.05
CA HIS A 335 -12.24 -13.13 -10.09
C HIS A 335 -12.65 -11.86 -10.85
N THR A 336 -11.70 -11.08 -11.37
CA THR A 336 -12.01 -9.84 -12.08
C THR A 336 -12.88 -10.11 -13.31
N ILE A 337 -14.04 -9.46 -13.36
CA ILE A 337 -14.97 -9.56 -14.50
C ILE A 337 -14.46 -8.72 -15.68
N LYS A 338 -13.74 -7.63 -15.39
CA LYS A 338 -13.16 -6.72 -16.37
C LYS A 338 -11.72 -6.43 -16.01
N ALA A 339 -10.78 -7.07 -16.70
CA ALA A 339 -9.34 -6.89 -16.44
C ALA A 339 -8.83 -5.46 -16.69
N TYR A 340 -9.57 -4.63 -17.43
CA TYR A 340 -9.22 -3.24 -17.70
C TYR A 340 -10.38 -2.32 -17.36
N ARG A 341 -10.08 -1.24 -16.64
CA ARG A 341 -11.07 -0.24 -16.23
C ARG A 341 -10.51 1.17 -16.45
N ARG A 342 -11.32 2.01 -17.10
CA ARG A 342 -10.97 3.42 -17.29
C ARG A 342 -11.19 4.18 -15.99
N MET A 343 -10.19 4.93 -15.58
CA MET A 343 -10.24 5.92 -14.51
C MET A 343 -10.18 7.31 -15.16
N ASP A 344 -10.98 8.24 -14.67
CA ASP A 344 -11.01 9.63 -15.12
C ASP A 344 -10.30 10.57 -14.13
N SER A 345 -10.04 10.11 -12.91
CA SER A 345 -9.25 10.84 -11.91
C SER A 345 -8.52 9.92 -10.93
N PHE A 346 -7.57 10.48 -10.17
CA PHE A 346 -6.94 9.77 -9.05
C PHE A 346 -7.92 9.58 -7.89
N SER A 347 -8.80 10.56 -7.64
CA SER A 347 -9.86 10.44 -6.64
C SER A 347 -10.83 9.31 -6.95
N GLN A 348 -11.08 8.98 -8.23
CA GLN A 348 -11.89 7.82 -8.59
C GLN A 348 -11.24 6.51 -8.13
N VAL A 349 -9.92 6.37 -8.22
CA VAL A 349 -9.21 5.18 -7.69
C VAL A 349 -9.42 5.05 -6.19
N ALA A 350 -9.30 6.14 -5.43
CA ALA A 350 -9.56 6.12 -3.99
C ALA A 350 -11.03 5.76 -3.67
N GLN A 351 -12.00 6.33 -4.40
CA GLN A 351 -13.42 6.08 -4.19
C GLN A 351 -13.82 4.64 -4.52
N GLU A 352 -13.33 4.11 -5.63
CA GLU A 352 -13.61 2.72 -6.01
C GLU A 352 -12.90 1.72 -5.09
N GLY A 353 -11.64 1.98 -4.73
CA GLY A 353 -10.88 1.16 -3.78
C GLY A 353 -11.44 1.18 -2.36
N GLU A 354 -12.06 2.29 -1.94
CA GLU A 354 -12.79 2.40 -0.68
C GLU A 354 -13.99 1.44 -0.64
N PHE A 355 -14.92 1.57 -1.60
CA PHE A 355 -16.18 0.83 -1.56
C PHE A 355 -16.14 -0.57 -2.16
N SER A 356 -15.08 -0.94 -2.89
CA SER A 356 -14.90 -2.31 -3.39
C SER A 356 -15.03 -3.33 -2.27
N ARG A 357 -14.46 -3.03 -1.09
CA ARG A 357 -14.44 -3.95 0.06
C ARG A 357 -15.79 -4.09 0.74
N LEU A 358 -16.62 -3.05 0.67
CA LEU A 358 -18.02 -3.07 1.11
C LEU A 358 -18.82 -4.02 0.22
N TRP A 359 -18.65 -3.91 -1.11
CA TRP A 359 -19.38 -4.73 -2.08
C TRP A 359 -18.92 -6.19 -2.10
N LEU A 360 -17.68 -6.47 -1.70
CA LEU A 360 -17.20 -7.83 -1.43
C LEU A 360 -17.67 -8.40 -0.08
N GLY A 361 -18.33 -7.61 0.78
CA GLY A 361 -18.83 -8.06 2.07
C GLY A 361 -17.77 -8.16 3.18
N MET A 362 -16.59 -7.56 2.98
CA MET A 362 -15.46 -7.69 3.91
C MET A 362 -15.33 -6.55 4.92
N HIS A 363 -15.88 -5.37 4.62
CA HIS A 363 -15.74 -4.16 5.41
C HIS A 363 -17.08 -3.43 5.60
N PHE A 364 -17.23 -2.76 6.74
CA PHE A 364 -18.29 -1.78 6.94
C PHE A 364 -17.96 -0.48 6.21
N ARG A 365 -18.97 0.35 5.91
CA ARG A 365 -18.76 1.64 5.25
C ARG A 365 -17.82 2.55 6.05
N TRP A 366 -17.91 2.60 7.37
CA TRP A 366 -16.98 3.40 8.17
C TRP A 366 -15.53 2.89 8.11
N ASP A 367 -15.28 1.61 7.82
CA ASP A 367 -13.92 1.08 7.73
C ASP A 367 -13.24 1.69 6.51
N ALA A 368 -14.04 1.84 5.46
CA ALA A 368 -13.67 2.42 4.19
C ALA A 368 -13.47 3.94 4.32
N GLU A 369 -14.44 4.66 4.89
CA GLU A 369 -14.37 6.12 5.05
C GLU A 369 -13.22 6.57 5.96
N ASP A 370 -13.06 5.93 7.12
CA ASP A 370 -11.98 6.24 8.05
C ASP A 370 -10.62 5.85 7.43
N GLY A 371 -10.57 4.72 6.72
CA GLY A 371 -9.38 4.31 6.00
C GLY A 371 -8.99 5.30 4.89
N ARG A 372 -9.95 5.83 4.13
CA ARG A 372 -9.69 6.87 3.12
C ARG A 372 -9.16 8.15 3.77
N ALA A 373 -9.72 8.56 4.91
CA ALA A 373 -9.25 9.74 5.62
C ALA A 373 -7.79 9.58 6.11
N ILE A 374 -7.46 8.46 6.74
CA ILE A 374 -6.09 8.15 7.17
C ILE A 374 -5.15 8.12 5.96
N GLY A 375 -5.48 7.36 4.92
CA GLY A 375 -4.65 7.23 3.73
C GLY A 375 -4.41 8.58 3.04
N THR A 376 -5.44 9.43 2.92
CA THR A 376 -5.29 10.79 2.36
C THR A 376 -4.26 11.60 3.15
N ASN A 377 -4.39 11.63 4.48
CA ASN A 377 -3.45 12.34 5.35
C ASN A 377 -2.02 11.78 5.27
N VAL A 378 -1.86 10.46 5.13
CA VAL A 378 -0.56 9.83 4.92
C VAL A 378 0.07 10.30 3.61
N GLY A 379 -0.67 10.26 2.51
CA GLY A 379 -0.16 10.68 1.20
C GLY A 379 0.21 12.16 1.15
N GLU A 380 -0.57 13.02 1.81
CA GLU A 380 -0.24 14.45 1.98
C GLU A 380 1.03 14.61 2.82
N CYS A 381 1.10 13.98 3.99
CA CYS A 381 2.26 14.06 4.87
C CYS A 381 3.55 13.60 4.18
N VAL A 382 3.51 12.51 3.43
CA VAL A 382 4.69 12.01 2.72
C VAL A 382 5.10 12.99 1.63
N SER A 383 4.13 13.50 0.87
CA SER A 383 4.37 14.47 -0.20
C SER A 383 4.97 15.80 0.29
N ASP A 384 4.55 16.25 1.47
CA ASP A 384 4.98 17.50 2.10
C ASP A 384 6.31 17.39 2.85
N ASN A 385 6.78 16.17 3.15
CA ASN A 385 7.95 15.95 4.02
C ASN A 385 9.07 15.11 3.38
N ALA A 386 8.83 14.45 2.25
CA ALA A 386 9.83 13.62 1.57
C ALA A 386 10.10 14.10 0.14
N LEU A 387 11.37 13.98 -0.27
CA LEU A 387 11.83 14.24 -1.65
C LEU A 387 11.47 15.65 -2.15
N LEU A 388 11.60 16.63 -1.25
CA LEU A 388 11.25 18.03 -1.49
C LEU A 388 12.21 18.71 -2.48
N PRO A 389 11.78 19.78 -3.16
CA PRO A 389 12.69 20.58 -3.97
C PRO A 389 13.93 21.05 -3.18
N THR A 390 15.11 21.05 -3.82
CA THR A 390 16.36 21.55 -3.19
C THR A 390 16.41 23.07 -3.05
N ARG A 391 15.53 23.78 -3.78
CA ARG A 391 15.32 25.22 -3.65
C ARG A 391 13.84 25.47 -3.34
N PRO A 392 13.49 26.32 -2.35
CA PRO A 392 12.11 26.69 -2.11
C PRO A 392 11.50 27.27 -3.40
N HIS A 393 10.30 26.83 -3.76
CA HIS A 393 9.55 27.47 -4.83
C HIS A 393 9.25 28.90 -4.38
N ARG A 394 9.88 29.91 -5.00
CA ARG A 394 9.33 31.26 -4.93
C ARG A 394 8.01 31.21 -5.69
N PRO A 395 6.86 31.54 -5.08
CA PRO A 395 5.62 31.67 -5.83
C PRO A 395 5.87 32.63 -6.99
N ARG A 396 5.49 32.24 -8.21
CA ARG A 396 5.42 33.22 -9.30
C ARG A 396 4.29 34.16 -8.95
N GLU A 397 4.63 35.38 -8.55
CA GLU A 397 3.69 36.49 -8.58
C GLU A 397 3.22 36.64 -10.04
N HIS A 398 1.94 36.40 -10.27
CA HIS A 398 1.24 36.68 -11.52
C HIS A 398 0.12 37.67 -11.23
#